data_AF-A0A9N9WND5-F1
#
_entry.id   AF-A0A9N9WND5-F1
#
_cell.length_a   1.000
_cell.length_b   1.000
_cell.length_c   1.000
_cell.angle_alpha   90.00
_cell.angle_beta   90.00
_cell.angle_gamma   90.00
#
_symmetry.space_group_name_H-M   'P 1'
#
loop_
_entity.id
_entity.type
_entity.pdbx_description
1 polymer ?
#
loop_
_entity_poly.entity_id
_entity_poly.type
_entity_poly.pdbx_seq_one_letter_code
_entity_poly.pdbx_strand_id
1 'polypeptide(L)'
;MKILVVLSCMVGISLAEIVDRPFFMQPCSRSDPNRNECVRSSIEKFFIGLEKNPTYYSDLKFEPLEYGPITFAYDYENFLKGFMKFNNCKCYGLQDAKVLKTKTYFSDKEIKIHALLKHPKLWVNGEYEANGELQPLKYANSGTFNVTILDVTAKWTVKGTVVNRNGEDFLNIDYFDINPDAKGMKFAATGTRPNDLFLKTLVEFINQSWRPFYEVLIPETRKQWDPVFKQLSNRIIKNIPYKQLSLP
;
A
#
# COMPACT_ATOMS: atom_id res chain seq x y z
N MET A 1 -0.73 62.67 27.18
CA MET A 1 0.24 61.57 27.01
C MET A 1 -0.52 60.32 26.60
N LYS A 2 -0.67 60.04 25.30
CA LYS A 2 -1.37 58.85 24.78
C LYS A 2 -0.31 57.90 24.22
N ILE A 3 -0.18 56.74 24.85
CA ILE A 3 0.78 55.68 24.48
C ILE A 3 0.21 54.93 23.28
N LEU A 4 0.95 54.95 22.16
CA LEU A 4 0.65 54.18 20.96
C LEU A 4 1.27 52.78 21.13
N VAL A 5 0.45 51.76 21.36
CA VAL A 5 0.90 50.36 21.36
C VAL A 5 0.87 49.86 19.91
N VAL A 6 2.05 49.72 19.30
CA VAL A 6 2.20 49.09 18.00
C VAL A 6 2.19 47.57 18.22
N LEU A 7 1.06 46.93 17.89
CA LEU A 7 0.95 45.47 17.83
C LEU A 7 1.73 44.98 16.59
N SER A 8 2.96 44.50 16.80
CA SER A 8 3.70 43.77 15.77
C SER A 8 3.04 42.41 15.56
N CYS A 9 2.27 42.30 14.47
CA CYS A 9 1.70 41.05 14.01
C CYS A 9 2.82 40.20 13.40
N MET A 10 3.48 39.36 14.21
CA MET A 10 4.35 38.31 13.69
C MET A 10 3.48 37.27 12.98
N VAL A 11 3.24 37.50 11.68
CA VAL A 11 2.74 36.46 10.78
C VAL A 11 3.85 35.41 10.71
N GLY A 12 3.71 34.36 11.53
CA GLY A 12 4.54 33.17 11.42
C GLY A 12 4.29 32.54 10.06
N ILE A 13 5.12 32.86 9.07
CA ILE A 13 5.20 32.11 7.83
C ILE A 13 5.72 30.73 8.24
N SER A 14 4.81 29.76 8.33
CA SER A 14 5.19 28.35 8.44
C SER A 14 5.88 27.99 7.13
N LEU A 15 7.20 28.16 7.09
CA LEU A 15 8.02 27.59 6.05
C LEU A 15 7.82 26.07 6.13
N ALA A 16 7.40 25.46 5.03
CA ALA A 16 7.38 24.01 4.93
C ALA A 16 8.77 23.50 5.31
N GLU A 17 8.83 22.64 6.32
CA GLU A 17 10.09 22.07 6.80
C GLU A 17 10.71 21.26 5.65
N ILE A 18 11.78 21.79 5.06
CA ILE A 18 12.56 21.11 4.03
C ILE A 18 13.43 20.08 4.74
N VAL A 19 13.33 18.83 4.29
CA VAL A 19 14.05 17.70 4.87
C VAL A 19 14.96 17.11 3.81
N ASP A 20 16.19 16.80 4.20
CA ASP A 20 17.11 16.08 3.33
C ASP A 20 16.61 14.67 3.06
N ARG A 21 16.80 14.23 1.82
CA ARG A 21 16.46 12.88 1.41
C ARG A 21 17.21 11.85 2.28
N PRO A 22 16.54 10.79 2.75
CA PRO A 22 17.20 9.69 3.47
C PRO A 22 18.39 9.11 2.69
N PHE A 23 19.46 8.74 3.40
CA PHE A 23 20.70 8.25 2.80
C PHE A 23 20.52 6.96 1.97
N PHE A 24 19.48 6.18 2.26
CA PHE A 24 19.15 4.94 1.55
C PHE A 24 18.23 5.15 0.33
N MET A 25 17.78 6.39 0.06
CA MET A 25 17.16 6.73 -1.22
C MET A 25 18.24 7.23 -2.17
N GLN A 26 18.31 6.65 -3.37
CA GLN A 26 19.23 7.08 -4.41
C GLN A 26 18.50 8.04 -5.37
N PRO A 27 19.06 9.24 -5.65
CA PRO A 27 18.50 10.12 -6.66
C PRO A 27 18.81 9.57 -8.05
N CYS A 28 17.93 9.84 -9.02
CA CYS A 28 18.15 9.46 -10.41
C CYS A 28 18.07 10.68 -11.32
N SER A 29 19.00 10.79 -12.27
CA SER A 29 18.96 11.85 -13.27
C SER A 29 17.88 11.59 -14.31
N ARG A 30 17.20 12.67 -14.71
CA ARG A 30 16.18 12.67 -15.75
C ARG A 30 16.80 12.53 -17.13
N SER A 31 18.03 12.96 -17.35
CA SER A 31 18.73 12.83 -18.62
C SER A 31 19.51 11.52 -18.76
N ASP A 32 19.65 10.73 -17.69
CA ASP A 32 20.40 9.46 -17.72
C ASP A 32 19.75 8.41 -18.65
N PRO A 33 20.46 7.90 -19.69
CA PRO A 33 19.95 6.82 -20.53
C PRO A 33 19.66 5.52 -19.75
N ASN A 34 20.31 5.31 -18.59
CA ASN A 34 20.11 4.18 -17.69
C ASN A 34 19.17 4.49 -16.52
N ARG A 35 18.39 5.58 -16.58
CA ARG A 35 17.46 6.01 -15.52
C ARG A 35 16.55 4.89 -14.99
N ASN A 36 16.08 4.00 -15.86
CA ASN A 36 15.28 2.86 -15.43
C ASN A 36 16.04 2.01 -14.41
N GLU A 37 17.28 1.63 -14.71
CA GLU A 37 18.12 0.85 -13.80
C GLU A 37 18.42 1.62 -12.51
N CYS A 38 18.69 2.92 -12.61
CA CYS A 38 18.83 3.77 -11.43
C CYS A 38 17.59 3.71 -10.52
N VAL A 39 16.39 3.88 -11.08
CA VAL A 39 15.14 3.87 -10.29
C VAL A 39 14.86 2.47 -9.74
N ARG A 40 15.17 1.41 -10.50
CA ARG A 40 15.09 0.02 -10.03
C ARG A 40 15.95 -0.17 -8.78
N SER A 41 17.21 0.22 -8.86
CA SER A 41 18.16 0.18 -7.74
C SER A 41 17.74 1.10 -6.59
N SER A 42 17.13 2.25 -6.87
CA SER A 42 16.70 3.20 -5.83
C SER A 42 15.57 2.62 -4.98
N ILE A 43 14.56 2.00 -5.60
CA ILE A 43 13.48 1.32 -4.89
C ILE A 43 14.02 0.14 -4.06
N GLU A 44 14.95 -0.64 -4.62
CA GLU A 44 15.56 -1.76 -3.89
C GLU A 44 16.38 -1.30 -2.69
N LYS A 45 17.19 -0.23 -2.85
CA LYS A 45 17.94 0.39 -1.74
C LYS A 45 17.03 0.98 -0.68
N PHE A 46 15.88 1.52 -1.07
CA PHE A 46 14.88 2.01 -0.13
C PHE A 46 14.36 0.90 0.77
N PHE A 47 13.98 -0.27 0.22
CA PHE A 47 13.54 -1.41 1.04
C PHE A 47 14.64 -1.95 1.95
N ILE A 48 15.85 -2.14 1.43
CA ILE A 48 17.01 -2.56 2.25
C ILE A 48 17.30 -1.54 3.35
N GLY A 49 17.14 -0.25 3.06
CA GLY A 49 17.29 0.85 4.00
C GLY A 49 16.30 0.77 5.15
N LEU A 50 15.02 0.56 4.84
CA LEU A 50 13.95 0.36 5.83
C LEU A 50 14.23 -0.84 6.73
N GLU A 51 14.59 -1.98 6.14
CA GLU A 51 14.90 -3.21 6.88
C GLU A 51 16.04 -2.99 7.89
N LYS A 52 17.12 -2.29 7.46
CA LYS A 52 18.28 -1.99 8.30
C LYS A 52 18.03 -0.86 9.31
N ASN A 53 17.00 -0.04 9.10
CA ASN A 53 16.69 1.13 9.93
C ASN A 53 15.19 1.17 10.28
N PRO A 54 14.69 0.17 11.05
CA PRO A 54 13.25 -0.03 11.26
C PRO A 54 12.54 1.13 11.99
N THR A 55 13.31 1.97 12.69
CA THR A 55 12.77 3.14 13.41
C THR A 55 12.65 4.40 12.55
N TYR A 56 13.24 4.44 11.35
CA TYR A 56 13.31 5.66 10.53
C TYR A 56 11.93 6.17 10.09
N TYR A 57 11.01 5.24 9.81
CA TYR A 57 9.63 5.53 9.40
C TYR A 57 8.62 4.70 10.21
N SER A 58 8.89 4.49 11.50
CA SER A 58 8.03 3.66 12.37
C SER A 58 6.60 4.21 12.49
N ASP A 59 6.41 5.52 12.35
CA ASP A 59 5.10 6.19 12.35
C ASP A 59 4.27 5.89 11.08
N LEU A 60 4.93 5.50 9.99
CA LEU A 60 4.27 5.15 8.73
C LEU A 60 3.63 3.76 8.79
N LYS A 61 4.04 2.91 9.74
CA LYS A 61 3.61 1.51 9.86
C LYS A 61 3.68 0.81 8.50
N PHE A 62 4.88 0.76 7.92
CA PHE A 62 5.11 0.14 6.61
C PHE A 62 5.19 -1.38 6.71
N GLU A 63 5.75 -1.88 7.81
CA GLU A 63 5.96 -3.30 8.06
C GLU A 63 5.61 -3.60 9.55
N PRO A 64 4.41 -4.13 9.84
CA PRO A 64 3.32 -4.37 8.89
C PRO A 64 2.65 -3.09 8.40
N LEU A 65 2.16 -3.12 7.16
CA LEU A 65 1.20 -2.15 6.65
C LEU A 65 -0.17 -2.38 7.31
N GLU A 66 -0.63 -1.40 8.07
CA GLU A 66 -1.95 -1.42 8.69
C GLU A 66 -3.00 -0.73 7.81
N TYR A 67 -4.15 -1.38 7.60
CA TYR A 67 -5.26 -0.84 6.80
C TYR A 67 -6.62 -1.39 7.22
N GLY A 68 -7.67 -0.81 6.64
CA GLY A 68 -9.08 -1.13 6.94
C GLY A 68 -9.79 0.04 7.65
N PRO A 69 -11.12 0.00 7.75
CA PRO A 69 -12.00 -1.12 7.40
C PRO A 69 -12.19 -1.31 5.89
N ILE A 70 -12.34 -2.57 5.45
CA ILE A 70 -12.76 -2.91 4.09
C ILE A 70 -14.07 -3.67 4.19
N THR A 71 -15.11 -3.22 3.48
CA THR A 71 -16.39 -3.92 3.39
C THR A 71 -16.70 -4.17 1.92
N PHE A 72 -17.16 -5.38 1.60
CA PHE A 72 -17.78 -5.66 0.31
C PHE A 72 -19.00 -6.56 0.48
N ALA A 73 -19.98 -6.35 -0.39
CA ALA A 73 -21.15 -7.20 -0.53
C ALA A 73 -20.99 -8.09 -1.77
N TYR A 74 -21.59 -9.27 -1.73
CA TYR A 74 -21.69 -10.18 -2.86
C TYR A 74 -23.15 -10.60 -3.04
N ASP A 75 -23.56 -10.76 -4.29
CA ASP A 75 -24.85 -11.29 -4.68
C ASP A 75 -24.67 -12.07 -5.98
N TYR A 76 -24.89 -13.38 -5.92
CA TYR A 76 -24.84 -14.30 -7.04
C TYR A 76 -26.24 -14.88 -7.25
N GLU A 77 -26.97 -14.29 -8.19
CA GLU A 77 -28.29 -14.73 -8.67
C GLU A 77 -29.30 -15.03 -7.54
N ASN A 78 -29.25 -14.29 -6.42
CA ASN A 78 -30.04 -14.53 -5.20
C ASN A 78 -29.82 -15.90 -4.52
N PHE A 79 -28.94 -16.74 -5.06
CA PHE A 79 -28.57 -18.04 -4.49
C PHE A 79 -27.56 -17.88 -3.35
N LEU A 80 -26.59 -16.99 -3.54
CA LEU A 80 -25.57 -16.63 -2.55
C LEU A 80 -25.51 -15.11 -2.42
N LYS A 81 -25.88 -14.56 -1.26
CA LYS A 81 -25.80 -13.13 -1.00
C LYS A 81 -25.29 -12.84 0.40
N GLY A 82 -24.64 -11.70 0.60
CA GLY A 82 -24.17 -11.29 1.92
C GLY A 82 -23.11 -10.21 1.86
N PHE A 83 -22.43 -10.00 2.98
CA PHE A 83 -21.30 -9.10 3.07
C PHE A 83 -20.16 -9.70 3.88
N MET A 84 -18.96 -9.18 3.63
CA MET A 84 -17.80 -9.36 4.50
C MET A 84 -17.22 -8.00 4.85
N LYS A 85 -16.82 -7.86 6.11
CA LYS A 85 -16.10 -6.71 6.65
C LYS A 85 -14.79 -7.19 7.24
N PHE A 86 -13.71 -6.50 6.90
CA PHE A 86 -12.36 -6.76 7.41
C PHE A 86 -11.87 -5.54 8.18
N ASN A 87 -11.35 -5.76 9.38
CA ASN A 87 -10.83 -4.72 10.27
C ASN A 87 -9.42 -5.09 10.74
N ASN A 88 -8.69 -4.08 11.25
CA ASN A 88 -7.38 -4.26 11.88
C ASN A 88 -6.42 -5.10 11.01
N CYS A 89 -6.46 -4.90 9.69
CA CYS A 89 -5.67 -5.70 8.76
C CYS A 89 -4.20 -5.26 8.82
N LYS A 90 -3.31 -6.24 8.87
CA LYS A 90 -1.85 -6.06 8.90
C LYS A 90 -1.23 -6.91 7.81
N CYS A 91 -0.58 -6.26 6.84
CA CYS A 91 0.15 -6.92 5.77
C CYS A 91 1.66 -6.86 6.04
N TYR A 92 2.32 -8.01 5.94
CA TYR A 92 3.73 -8.21 6.20
C TYR A 92 4.46 -8.72 4.95
N GLY A 93 5.77 -8.49 4.88
CA GLY A 93 6.65 -8.93 3.78
C GLY A 93 6.68 -7.95 2.60
N LEU A 94 6.24 -6.71 2.79
CA LEU A 94 6.28 -5.69 1.73
C LEU A 94 7.71 -5.24 1.46
N GLN A 95 8.55 -5.17 2.49
CA GLN A 95 9.96 -4.80 2.36
C GLN A 95 10.84 -5.90 1.73
N ASP A 96 10.38 -7.15 1.71
CA ASP A 96 11.14 -8.29 1.15
C ASP A 96 11.11 -8.34 -0.39
N ALA A 97 10.62 -7.27 -1.02
CA ALA A 97 10.42 -7.19 -2.46
C ALA A 97 11.75 -7.10 -3.21
N LYS A 98 11.90 -7.92 -4.25
CA LYS A 98 12.95 -7.75 -5.27
C LYS A 98 12.40 -6.98 -6.45
N VAL A 99 13.06 -5.87 -6.80
CA VAL A 99 12.65 -5.05 -7.94
C VAL A 99 13.26 -5.62 -9.22
N LEU A 100 12.42 -6.27 -10.03
CA LEU A 100 12.86 -6.98 -11.24
C LEU A 100 13.11 -6.03 -12.41
N LYS A 101 12.21 -5.07 -12.61
CA LYS A 101 12.26 -4.16 -13.75
C LYS A 101 11.51 -2.87 -13.45
N THR A 102 11.96 -1.77 -14.02
CA THR A 102 11.26 -0.50 -14.03
C THR A 102 11.22 0.09 -15.44
N LYS A 103 10.22 0.94 -15.68
CA LYS A 103 10.12 1.82 -16.85
C LYS A 103 9.62 3.16 -16.38
N THR A 104 10.36 4.22 -16.71
CA THR A 104 10.19 5.54 -16.10
C THR A 104 10.05 6.63 -17.16
N TYR A 105 9.20 7.61 -16.87
CA TYR A 105 9.03 8.83 -17.65
C TYR A 105 9.04 10.01 -16.68
N PHE A 106 10.15 10.74 -16.61
CA PHE A 106 10.32 11.86 -15.67
C PHE A 106 10.49 13.15 -16.45
N SER A 107 9.87 14.22 -15.96
CA SER A 107 10.04 15.59 -16.46
C SER A 107 10.20 16.56 -15.28
N ASP A 108 10.19 17.86 -15.56
CA ASP A 108 10.07 18.91 -14.53
C ASP A 108 8.68 18.99 -13.90
N LYS A 109 7.66 18.42 -14.52
CA LYS A 109 6.26 18.60 -14.10
C LYS A 109 5.57 17.33 -13.62
N GLU A 110 6.02 16.19 -14.11
CA GLU A 110 5.35 14.91 -13.86
C GLU A 110 6.33 13.75 -13.88
N ILE A 111 5.96 12.69 -13.16
CA ILE A 111 6.60 11.38 -13.24
C ILE A 111 5.58 10.29 -13.52
N LYS A 112 6.07 9.25 -14.18
CA LYS A 112 5.37 7.97 -14.29
C LYS A 112 6.36 6.83 -14.11
N ILE A 113 6.03 5.90 -13.23
CA ILE A 113 6.83 4.70 -12.96
C ILE A 113 5.94 3.49 -13.19
N HIS A 114 6.41 2.58 -14.03
CA HIS A 114 5.96 1.20 -14.03
C HIS A 114 7.04 0.33 -13.43
N ALA A 115 6.71 -0.49 -12.45
CA ALA A 115 7.66 -1.40 -11.84
C ALA A 115 7.09 -2.83 -11.77
N LEU A 116 7.97 -3.81 -11.86
CA LEU A 116 7.67 -5.22 -11.65
C LEU A 116 8.46 -5.68 -10.43
N LEU A 117 7.76 -6.05 -9.37
CA LEU A 117 8.34 -6.48 -8.11
C LEU A 117 7.99 -7.95 -7.87
N LYS A 118 8.90 -8.66 -7.20
CA LYS A 118 8.71 -10.04 -6.76
C LYS A 118 8.79 -10.10 -5.24
N HIS A 119 7.71 -10.54 -4.60
CA HIS A 119 7.70 -10.84 -3.17
C HIS A 119 7.73 -12.36 -2.98
N PRO A 120 8.68 -12.90 -2.18
CA PRO A 120 8.73 -14.33 -1.91
C PRO A 120 7.49 -14.79 -1.13
N LYS A 121 7.05 -13.96 -0.17
CA LYS A 121 5.93 -14.23 0.70
C LYS A 121 5.31 -12.90 1.14
N LEU A 122 3.99 -12.81 1.08
CA LEU A 122 3.20 -11.81 1.77
C LEU A 122 2.34 -12.51 2.81
N TRP A 123 2.13 -11.86 3.94
CA TRP A 123 1.32 -12.42 5.02
C TRP A 123 0.35 -11.36 5.50
N VAL A 124 -0.94 -11.69 5.57
CA VAL A 124 -1.98 -10.77 6.00
C VAL A 124 -2.73 -11.40 7.16
N ASN A 125 -2.92 -10.66 8.24
CA ASN A 125 -3.83 -11.04 9.32
C ASN A 125 -4.75 -9.89 9.69
N GLY A 126 -5.85 -10.21 10.35
CA GLY A 126 -6.81 -9.23 10.81
C GLY A 126 -8.07 -9.89 11.35
N GLU A 127 -9.10 -9.07 11.49
CA GLU A 127 -10.42 -9.48 11.96
C GLU A 127 -11.41 -9.47 10.79
N TYR A 128 -12.35 -10.40 10.80
CA TYR A 128 -13.44 -10.44 9.84
C TYR A 128 -14.81 -10.58 10.51
N GLU A 129 -15.81 -10.05 9.84
CA GLU A 129 -17.23 -10.28 10.09
C GLU A 129 -17.89 -10.64 8.76
N ALA A 130 -18.59 -11.77 8.72
CA ALA A 130 -19.29 -12.25 7.55
C ALA A 130 -20.75 -12.56 7.91
N ASN A 131 -21.67 -12.10 7.07
CA ASN A 131 -23.09 -12.37 7.22
C ASN A 131 -23.69 -12.59 5.83
N GLY A 132 -24.42 -13.68 5.64
CA GLY A 132 -24.96 -14.03 4.34
C GLY A 132 -25.94 -15.19 4.35
N GLU A 133 -26.45 -15.46 3.17
CA GLU A 133 -27.43 -16.50 2.88
C GLU A 133 -26.93 -17.31 1.68
N LEU A 134 -26.84 -18.63 1.84
CA LEU A 134 -26.65 -19.64 0.81
C LEU A 134 -27.88 -20.54 0.85
N GLN A 135 -28.87 -20.33 0.00
CA GLN A 135 -30.20 -20.92 0.23
C GLN A 135 -30.19 -22.45 0.38
N PRO A 136 -30.87 -23.02 1.39
CA PRO A 136 -31.70 -22.36 2.42
C PRO A 136 -30.94 -21.94 3.71
N LEU A 137 -29.62 -22.07 3.73
CA LEU A 137 -28.76 -21.83 4.90
C LEU A 137 -28.44 -20.33 5.07
N LYS A 138 -28.53 -19.85 6.30
CA LYS A 138 -27.98 -18.54 6.70
C LYS A 138 -26.68 -18.76 7.48
N TYR A 139 -25.70 -17.90 7.26
CA TYR A 139 -24.45 -17.92 8.02
C TYR A 139 -24.12 -16.52 8.54
N ALA A 140 -23.67 -16.49 9.79
CA ALA A 140 -23.13 -15.31 10.43
C ALA A 140 -21.95 -15.77 11.27
N ASN A 141 -20.76 -15.24 10.98
CA ASN A 141 -19.55 -15.58 11.68
C ASN A 141 -18.64 -14.36 11.79
N SER A 142 -17.81 -14.35 12.83
CA SER A 142 -16.78 -13.36 13.03
C SER A 142 -15.61 -14.02 13.73
N GLY A 143 -14.43 -13.43 13.55
CA GLY A 143 -13.21 -13.96 14.14
C GLY A 143 -11.99 -13.34 13.52
N THR A 144 -10.88 -14.07 13.59
CA THR A 144 -9.62 -13.64 12.98
C THR A 144 -9.35 -14.46 11.73
N PHE A 145 -8.65 -13.84 10.78
CA PHE A 145 -8.20 -14.52 9.58
C PHE A 145 -6.70 -14.37 9.39
N ASN A 146 -6.16 -15.27 8.59
CA ASN A 146 -4.79 -15.28 8.15
C ASN A 146 -4.70 -15.72 6.70
N VAL A 147 -3.99 -14.94 5.88
CA VAL A 147 -3.69 -15.29 4.50
C VAL A 147 -2.18 -15.24 4.32
N THR A 148 -1.58 -16.34 3.87
CA THR A 148 -0.22 -16.36 3.34
C THR A 148 -0.28 -16.45 1.83
N ILE A 149 0.37 -15.52 1.13
CA ILE A 149 0.45 -15.49 -0.33
C ILE A 149 1.91 -15.71 -0.72
N LEU A 150 2.18 -16.62 -1.64
CA LEU A 150 3.52 -17.07 -2.01
C LEU A 150 3.85 -16.73 -3.46
N ASP A 151 5.12 -16.38 -3.69
CA ASP A 151 5.67 -16.02 -5.00
C ASP A 151 4.75 -15.06 -5.75
N VAL A 152 4.69 -13.82 -5.22
CA VAL A 152 3.84 -12.76 -5.77
C VAL A 152 4.65 -11.93 -6.73
N THR A 153 4.17 -11.81 -7.97
CA THR A 153 4.66 -10.84 -8.93
C THR A 153 3.69 -9.66 -8.96
N ALA A 154 4.13 -8.50 -8.52
CA ALA A 154 3.32 -7.28 -8.45
C ALA A 154 3.75 -6.28 -9.53
N LYS A 155 2.79 -5.85 -10.35
CA LYS A 155 2.97 -4.75 -11.31
C LYS A 155 2.49 -3.45 -10.67
N TRP A 156 3.39 -2.50 -10.54
CA TRP A 156 3.08 -1.17 -10.00
C TRP A 156 2.92 -0.18 -11.15
N THR A 157 1.94 0.72 -11.01
CA THR A 157 1.82 1.93 -11.83
C THR A 157 1.66 3.13 -10.91
N VAL A 158 2.69 3.97 -10.88
CA VAL A 158 2.73 5.19 -10.07
C VAL A 158 2.76 6.40 -10.97
N LYS A 159 1.95 7.41 -10.66
CA LYS A 159 1.98 8.72 -11.31
C LYS A 159 2.08 9.81 -10.25
N GLY A 160 2.83 10.85 -10.56
CA GLY A 160 2.92 12.01 -9.69
C GLY A 160 3.16 13.29 -10.47
N THR A 161 2.82 14.40 -9.83
CA THR A 161 2.95 15.76 -10.33
C THR A 161 3.88 16.56 -9.43
N VAL A 162 4.62 17.48 -10.03
CA VAL A 162 5.51 18.39 -9.31
C VAL A 162 4.71 19.64 -8.95
N VAL A 163 4.67 19.94 -7.66
CA VAL A 163 3.95 21.08 -7.08
C VAL A 163 4.94 22.06 -6.47
N ASN A 164 4.82 23.34 -6.84
CA ASN A 164 5.61 24.39 -6.21
C ASN A 164 4.97 24.81 -4.88
N ARG A 165 5.75 24.79 -3.81
CA ARG A 165 5.33 25.28 -2.49
C ARG A 165 6.41 26.24 -1.99
N ASN A 166 6.06 27.52 -1.90
CA ASN A 166 6.95 28.59 -1.44
C ASN A 166 8.28 28.68 -2.23
N GLY A 167 8.23 28.52 -3.56
CA GLY A 167 9.40 28.64 -4.42
C GLY A 167 10.27 27.38 -4.51
N GLU A 168 9.90 26.28 -3.84
CA GLU A 168 10.56 24.99 -3.96
C GLU A 168 9.60 23.94 -4.55
N ASP A 169 10.12 23.10 -5.42
CA ASP A 169 9.34 22.06 -6.11
C ASP A 169 9.34 20.76 -5.32
N PHE A 170 8.17 20.15 -5.18
CA PHE A 170 7.98 18.88 -4.48
C PHE A 170 7.17 17.91 -5.30
N LEU A 171 7.42 16.61 -5.13
CA LEU A 171 6.67 15.57 -5.81
C LEU A 171 5.41 15.21 -5.00
N ASN A 172 4.25 15.25 -5.65
CA ASN A 172 2.99 14.71 -5.16
C ASN A 172 2.64 13.45 -5.95
N ILE A 173 2.44 12.32 -5.27
CA ILE A 173 1.89 11.11 -5.88
C ILE A 173 0.39 11.26 -6.02
N ASP A 174 -0.10 11.16 -7.25
CA ASP A 174 -1.52 11.33 -7.60
C ASP A 174 -2.25 10.00 -7.70
N TYR A 175 -1.51 8.96 -8.09
CA TYR A 175 -2.05 7.64 -8.38
C TYR A 175 -1.03 6.54 -8.12
N PHE A 176 -1.47 5.47 -7.46
CA PHE A 176 -0.70 4.27 -7.20
C PHE A 176 -1.59 3.03 -7.36
N ASP A 177 -1.40 2.31 -8.46
CA ASP A 177 -2.04 1.00 -8.68
C ASP A 177 -1.04 -0.15 -8.53
N ILE A 178 -1.53 -1.24 -7.95
CA ILE A 178 -0.80 -2.48 -7.75
C ILE A 178 -1.66 -3.62 -8.30
N ASN A 179 -1.11 -4.35 -9.27
CA ASN A 179 -1.72 -5.55 -9.84
C ASN A 179 -0.86 -6.79 -9.54
N PRO A 180 -1.21 -7.57 -8.51
CA PRO A 180 -0.47 -8.76 -8.11
C PRO A 180 -0.96 -10.02 -8.82
N ASP A 181 -0.04 -10.95 -9.08
CA ASP A 181 -0.30 -12.34 -9.43
C ASP A 181 0.49 -13.24 -8.46
N ALA A 182 -0.18 -14.19 -7.82
CA ALA A 182 0.42 -15.12 -6.87
C ALA A 182 0.56 -16.52 -7.47
N LYS A 183 1.53 -17.31 -6.99
CA LYS A 183 1.63 -18.75 -7.32
C LYS A 183 1.11 -19.66 -6.22
N GLY A 184 0.88 -19.15 -5.01
CA GLY A 184 0.24 -19.90 -3.95
C GLY A 184 -0.50 -19.01 -2.95
N MET A 185 -1.54 -19.57 -2.34
CA MET A 185 -2.25 -18.94 -1.23
C MET A 185 -2.60 -20.01 -0.19
N LYS A 186 -2.45 -19.67 1.09
CA LYS A 186 -2.97 -20.43 2.22
C LYS A 186 -3.84 -19.54 3.07
N PHE A 187 -5.03 -19.99 3.40
CA PHE A 187 -6.01 -19.28 4.21
C PHE A 187 -6.29 -20.03 5.50
N ALA A 188 -6.43 -19.31 6.59
CA ALA A 188 -6.95 -19.81 7.85
C ALA A 188 -7.89 -18.79 8.45
N ALA A 189 -8.93 -19.26 9.14
CA ALA A 189 -9.85 -18.41 9.86
C ALA A 189 -10.30 -19.10 11.16
N THR A 190 -10.53 -18.28 12.17
CA THR A 190 -11.20 -18.67 13.42
C THR A 190 -12.63 -18.16 13.42
N GLY A 191 -13.52 -18.77 14.20
CA GLY A 191 -14.91 -18.35 14.31
C GLY A 191 -15.33 -18.29 15.78
N THR A 192 -16.38 -17.53 16.06
CA THR A 192 -16.97 -17.44 17.42
C THR A 192 -17.63 -18.74 17.88
N ARG A 193 -18.05 -19.59 16.93
CA ARG A 193 -18.64 -20.90 17.23
C ARG A 193 -17.56 -21.98 17.36
N PRO A 194 -17.44 -22.67 18.50
CA PRO A 194 -16.52 -23.79 18.63
C PRO A 194 -16.94 -24.92 17.67
N ASN A 195 -15.95 -25.52 16.98
CA ASN A 195 -16.16 -26.60 16.02
C ASN A 195 -17.14 -26.28 14.87
N ASP A 196 -17.12 -25.04 14.37
CA ASP A 196 -17.87 -24.65 13.19
C ASP A 196 -17.43 -25.48 11.96
N LEU A 197 -18.18 -26.55 11.68
CA LEU A 197 -17.91 -27.48 10.58
C LEU A 197 -18.01 -26.79 9.22
N PHE A 198 -18.91 -25.82 9.09
CA PHE A 198 -19.06 -25.04 7.87
C PHE A 198 -17.80 -24.20 7.62
N LEU A 199 -17.30 -23.47 8.63
CA LEU A 199 -16.08 -22.70 8.52
C LEU A 199 -14.87 -23.59 8.20
N LYS A 200 -14.72 -24.73 8.88
CA LYS A 200 -13.63 -25.69 8.61
C LYS A 200 -13.67 -26.18 7.15
N THR A 201 -14.84 -26.61 6.69
CA THR A 201 -15.04 -27.09 5.32
C THR A 201 -14.77 -25.98 4.30
N LEU A 202 -15.21 -24.75 4.57
CA LEU A 202 -14.96 -23.61 3.69
C LEU A 202 -13.46 -23.27 3.62
N VAL A 203 -12.75 -23.27 4.74
CA VAL A 203 -11.30 -23.04 4.77
C VAL A 203 -10.55 -24.13 4.01
N GLU A 204 -10.91 -25.40 4.17
CA GLU A 204 -10.34 -26.51 3.40
C GLU A 204 -10.58 -26.35 1.91
N PHE A 205 -11.81 -26.01 1.52
CA PHE A 205 -12.19 -25.78 0.13
C PHE A 205 -11.42 -24.60 -0.49
N ILE A 206 -11.32 -23.47 0.22
CA ILE A 206 -10.51 -22.32 -0.21
C ILE A 206 -9.04 -22.73 -0.38
N ASN A 207 -8.46 -23.52 0.53
CA ASN A 207 -7.06 -23.92 0.39
C ASN A 207 -6.82 -24.89 -0.78
N GLN A 208 -7.75 -25.81 -1.04
CA GLN A 208 -7.68 -26.75 -2.16
C GLN A 208 -7.85 -26.05 -3.51
N SER A 209 -8.76 -25.06 -3.57
CA SER A 209 -9.13 -24.34 -4.78
C SER A 209 -8.96 -22.83 -4.62
N TRP A 210 -7.77 -22.39 -4.22
CA TRP A 210 -7.54 -21.01 -3.80
C TRP A 210 -7.60 -19.98 -4.93
N ARG A 211 -7.29 -20.39 -6.16
CA ARG A 211 -7.11 -19.49 -7.30
C ARG A 211 -8.40 -18.72 -7.69
N PRO A 212 -9.58 -19.36 -7.83
CA PRO A 212 -10.84 -18.64 -8.04
C PRO A 212 -11.14 -17.59 -6.97
N PHE A 213 -10.93 -17.91 -5.68
CA PHE A 213 -11.14 -16.94 -4.60
C PHE A 213 -10.18 -15.76 -4.71
N TYR A 214 -8.91 -16.01 -5.02
CA TYR A 214 -7.93 -14.95 -5.25
C TYR A 214 -8.34 -14.02 -6.39
N GLU A 215 -8.79 -14.58 -7.52
CA GLU A 215 -9.19 -13.80 -8.70
C GLU A 215 -10.44 -12.94 -8.47
N VAL A 216 -11.33 -13.35 -7.56
CA VAL A 216 -12.49 -12.54 -7.13
C VAL A 216 -12.08 -11.47 -6.10
N LEU A 217 -11.26 -11.82 -5.11
CA LEU A 217 -10.94 -10.94 -3.98
C LEU A 217 -9.96 -9.82 -4.35
N ILE A 218 -9.00 -10.08 -5.25
CA ILE A 218 -7.97 -9.09 -5.60
C ILE A 218 -8.58 -7.84 -6.25
N PRO A 219 -9.45 -7.92 -7.27
CA PRO A 219 -10.09 -6.73 -7.83
C PRO A 219 -10.88 -5.92 -6.80
N GLU A 220 -11.59 -6.58 -5.89
CA GLU A 220 -12.39 -5.91 -4.86
C GLU A 220 -11.53 -5.17 -3.84
N THR A 221 -10.46 -5.80 -3.37
CA THR A 221 -9.54 -5.19 -2.40
C THR A 221 -8.68 -4.09 -3.03
N ARG A 222 -8.28 -4.23 -4.30
CA ARG A 222 -7.51 -3.22 -5.05
C ARG A 222 -8.17 -1.86 -5.11
N LYS A 223 -9.51 -1.78 -5.10
CA LYS A 223 -10.27 -0.52 -5.06
C LYS A 223 -9.89 0.37 -3.86
N GLN A 224 -9.37 -0.23 -2.79
CA GLN A 224 -8.99 0.46 -1.56
C GLN A 224 -7.48 0.72 -1.46
N TRP A 225 -6.66 0.22 -2.38
CA TRP A 225 -5.20 0.30 -2.27
C TRP A 225 -4.63 1.64 -2.70
N ASP A 226 -5.16 2.27 -3.77
CA ASP A 226 -4.69 3.58 -4.23
C ASP A 226 -4.59 4.63 -3.11
N PRO A 227 -5.64 4.91 -2.31
CA PRO A 227 -5.54 5.91 -1.26
C PRO A 227 -4.48 5.56 -0.21
N VAL A 228 -4.36 4.28 0.16
CA VAL A 228 -3.38 3.80 1.16
C VAL A 228 -1.96 4.01 0.67
N PHE A 229 -1.61 3.49 -0.51
CA PHE A 229 -0.24 3.57 -1.03
C PHE A 229 0.15 4.97 -1.48
N LYS A 230 -0.81 5.75 -1.99
CA LYS A 230 -0.62 7.17 -2.28
C LYS A 230 -0.31 7.97 -1.02
N GLN A 231 -1.12 7.83 0.03
CA GLN A 231 -0.92 8.55 1.29
C GLN A 231 0.42 8.17 1.92
N LEU A 232 0.75 6.88 1.95
CA LEU A 232 2.02 6.38 2.44
C LEU A 232 3.21 6.98 1.67
N SER A 233 3.18 6.90 0.34
CA SER A 233 4.23 7.43 -0.52
C SER A 233 4.40 8.95 -0.34
N ASN A 234 3.30 9.69 -0.28
CA ASN A 234 3.35 11.13 -0.01
C ASN A 234 3.89 11.45 1.39
N ARG A 235 3.57 10.68 2.44
CA ARG A 235 4.17 10.89 3.76
C ARG A 235 5.68 10.69 3.76
N ILE A 236 6.20 9.76 2.95
CA ILE A 236 7.64 9.51 2.81
C ILE A 236 8.34 10.71 2.15
N ILE A 237 7.77 11.24 1.07
CA ILE A 237 8.44 12.23 0.22
C ILE A 237 8.01 13.69 0.43
N LYS A 238 6.94 13.94 1.22
CA LYS A 238 6.25 15.25 1.29
C LYS A 238 7.16 16.43 1.56
N ASN A 239 8.28 16.25 2.26
CA ASN A 239 9.16 17.34 2.69
C ASN A 239 10.52 17.30 1.97
N ILE A 240 10.70 16.38 1.02
CA ILE A 240 11.93 16.22 0.26
C ILE A 240 11.77 16.99 -1.06
N PRO A 241 12.60 18.01 -1.34
CA PRO A 241 12.54 18.73 -2.61
C PRO A 241 12.72 17.79 -3.81
N TYR A 242 11.98 18.02 -4.89
CA TYR A 242 11.97 17.16 -6.06
C TYR A 242 13.37 17.02 -6.69
N LYS A 243 14.17 18.10 -6.68
CA LYS A 243 15.58 18.08 -7.12
C LYS A 243 16.46 17.10 -6.34
N GLN A 244 16.08 16.74 -5.11
CA GLN A 244 16.77 15.70 -4.35
C GLN A 244 16.31 14.30 -4.73
N LEU A 245 15.15 14.10 -5.35
CA LEU A 245 14.67 12.78 -5.78
C LEU A 245 15.01 12.51 -7.25
N SER A 246 14.94 13.55 -8.08
CA SER A 246 15.05 13.53 -9.53
C SER A 246 16.00 14.63 -9.97
N LEU A 247 17.23 14.26 -10.32
CA LEU A 247 18.25 15.22 -10.77
C LEU A 247 17.94 15.65 -12.21
N PRO A 248 18.34 16.86 -12.64
CA PRO A 248 18.34 17.23 -14.06
C PRO A 248 19.02 16.18 -14.95
#